data_AF-A0AAQ4DVG2-F1
#
_entry.id   AF-A0AAQ4DVG2-F1
#
_cell.length_a   1.000
_cell.length_b   1.000
_cell.length_c   1.000
_cell.angle_alpha   90.00
_cell.angle_beta   90.00
_cell.angle_gamma   90.00
#
_symmetry.space_group_name_H-M   'P 1'
#
loop_
_entity.id
_entity.type
_entity.pdbx_description
1 polymer ?
#
loop_
_entity_poly.entity_id
_entity_poly.type
_entity_poly.pdbx_seq_one_letter_code
_entity_poly.pdbx_strand_id
1 'polypeptide(L)'
;MNHLGIMVLLWILLARIYPLQGWPSNCWGSCKRPTCVVRSGQAQNFDTTRYFPKNGRCTKIIFKGVCRGTFYKSEGECNRCCPSSLNQ
;
A
#
# COMPACT_ATOMS: atom_id res chain seq x y z
N MET A 1 42.66 19.46 10.78
CA MET A 1 41.36 18.91 10.32
C MET A 1 40.84 17.96 11.38
N ASN A 2 39.86 18.39 12.18
CA ASN A 2 39.35 17.57 13.29
C ASN A 2 38.48 16.43 12.75
N HIS A 3 38.82 15.19 13.12
CA HIS A 3 38.06 13.98 12.76
C HIS A 3 36.56 14.07 13.06
N LEU A 4 36.19 14.85 14.08
CA LEU A 4 34.80 15.14 14.44
C LEU A 4 34.03 15.91 13.35
N GLY A 5 34.67 16.87 12.67
CA GLY A 5 34.02 17.64 11.61
C GLY A 5 33.72 16.83 10.37
N ILE A 6 34.62 15.90 10.02
CA ILE A 6 34.47 14.99 8.87
C ILE A 6 33.30 14.03 9.11
N MET A 7 33.18 13.50 10.33
CA MET A 7 32.07 12.61 10.70
C MET A 7 30.72 13.32 10.55
N VAL A 8 30.56 14.52 11.12
CA VAL A 8 29.28 15.26 11.04
C VAL A 8 28.90 15.57 9.58
N LEU A 9 29.85 15.96 8.74
CA LEU A 9 29.63 16.18 7.31
C LEU A 9 29.19 14.91 6.57
N LEU A 10 29.78 13.76 6.90
CA LEU A 10 29.43 12.47 6.28
C LEU A 10 27.98 12.06 6.62
N TRP A 11 27.55 12.27 7.87
CA TRP A 11 26.19 11.95 8.32
C TRP A 11 25.12 12.83 7.67
N ILE A 12 25.40 14.13 7.49
CA ILE A 12 24.49 15.06 6.80
C ILE A 12 24.36 14.69 5.31
N LEU A 13 25.45 14.28 4.67
CA LEU A 13 25.43 13.81 3.28
C LEU A 13 24.67 12.48 3.14
N LEU A 14 24.84 11.54 4.07
CA LEU A 14 24.07 10.28 4.08
C LEU A 14 22.57 10.55 4.24
N ALA A 15 22.16 11.47 5.12
CA ALA A 15 20.76 11.87 5.27
C ALA A 15 20.14 12.49 4.00
N ARG A 16 20.96 13.11 3.13
CA ARG A 16 20.53 13.61 1.80
C ARG A 16 20.43 12.50 0.75
N ILE A 17 21.14 11.38 0.92
CA ILE A 17 21.21 10.25 -0.03
C ILE A 17 20.18 9.15 0.32
N TYR A 18 19.52 9.21 1.46
CA TYR A 18 18.25 8.51 1.64
C TYR A 18 17.16 9.39 1.02
N PRO A 19 16.79 9.20 -0.26
CA PRO A 19 15.47 9.65 -0.64
C PRO A 19 14.55 8.90 0.32
N LEU A 20 13.76 9.66 1.07
CA LEU A 20 12.39 9.27 1.30
C LEU A 20 11.89 8.83 -0.07
N GLN A 21 11.99 7.53 -0.37
CA GLN A 21 11.41 6.93 -1.55
C GLN A 21 9.93 7.18 -1.35
N GLY A 22 9.49 8.33 -1.89
CA GLY A 22 8.17 8.87 -1.66
C GLY A 22 7.18 7.76 -1.93
N TRP A 23 6.20 7.65 -1.04
CA TRP A 23 5.10 6.70 -1.18
C TRP A 23 4.68 6.67 -2.65
N PRO A 24 4.69 5.50 -3.33
CA PRO A 24 4.48 5.43 -4.76
C PRO A 24 3.36 6.35 -5.23
N SER A 25 3.71 7.31 -6.09
CA SER A 25 2.86 8.44 -6.51
C SER A 25 1.58 8.02 -7.24
N ASN A 26 1.43 6.72 -7.51
CA ASN A 26 0.34 6.11 -8.26
C ASN A 26 -0.51 5.15 -7.39
N CYS A 27 -0.46 5.26 -6.07
CA CYS A 27 -1.29 4.46 -5.16
C CYS A 27 -2.70 5.02 -5.01
N TRP A 28 -3.57 4.70 -5.96
CA TRP A 28 -4.98 5.14 -5.95
C TRP A 28 -5.90 4.22 -5.13
N GLY A 29 -5.45 2.99 -4.86
CA GLY A 29 -6.13 2.07 -3.93
C GLY A 29 -5.85 2.39 -2.46
N SER A 30 -6.49 1.64 -1.57
CA SER A 30 -6.29 1.76 -0.12
C SER A 30 -5.78 0.46 0.48
N CYS A 31 -4.86 0.58 1.44
CA CYS A 31 -4.40 -0.56 2.24
C CYS A 31 -5.41 -1.00 3.31
N LYS A 32 -6.48 -0.21 3.56
CA LYS A 32 -7.53 -0.58 4.50
C LYS A 32 -8.61 -1.38 3.78
N ARG A 33 -9.01 -2.51 4.38
CA ARG A 33 -10.14 -3.30 3.88
C ARG A 33 -11.44 -2.47 3.97
N PRO A 34 -12.16 -2.24 2.87
CA PRO A 34 -13.41 -1.51 2.92
C PRO A 34 -14.54 -2.34 3.53
N THR A 35 -15.41 -1.67 4.29
CA THR A 35 -16.53 -2.27 5.04
C THR A 35 -17.61 -2.89 4.14
N CYS A 36 -17.76 -2.44 2.90
CA CYS A 36 -18.75 -3.02 1.98
C CYS A 36 -18.45 -4.48 1.58
N VAL A 37 -17.21 -4.96 1.72
CA VAL A 37 -16.88 -6.38 1.52
C VAL A 37 -17.51 -7.26 2.62
N VAL A 38 -17.88 -6.68 3.77
CA VAL A 38 -18.52 -7.41 4.88
C VAL A 38 -20.03 -7.58 4.64
N ARG A 39 -20.67 -6.65 3.91
CA ARG A 39 -22.09 -6.73 3.54
C ARG A 39 -22.28 -7.54 2.25
N SER A 40 -22.03 -8.84 2.33
CA SER A 40 -22.47 -9.80 1.32
C SER A 40 -23.99 -9.96 1.42
N GLY A 41 -24.75 -9.12 0.73
CA GLY A 41 -26.21 -9.20 0.77
C GLY A 41 -26.95 -8.67 -0.46
N GLN A 42 -26.25 -8.08 -1.44
CA GLN A 42 -26.90 -7.55 -2.63
C GLN A 42 -26.62 -8.47 -3.82
N ALA A 43 -27.65 -9.23 -4.20
CA ALA A 43 -27.65 -10.07 -5.38
C ALA A 43 -27.44 -9.21 -6.63
N GLN A 44 -26.21 -9.16 -7.13
CA GLN A 44 -25.87 -8.57 -8.43
C GLN A 44 -25.20 -9.64 -9.29
N ASN A 45 -25.50 -9.63 -10.59
CA ASN A 45 -25.12 -10.68 -11.55
C ASN A 45 -23.68 -10.58 -12.08
N PHE A 46 -22.83 -9.73 -11.49
CA PHE A 46 -21.43 -9.61 -11.91
C PHE A 46 -20.48 -9.76 -10.71
N ASP A 47 -19.41 -10.51 -10.96
CA ASP A 47 -18.32 -10.70 -10.03
C ASP A 47 -17.26 -9.61 -10.24
N THR A 48 -16.92 -8.89 -9.19
CA THR A 48 -15.82 -7.93 -9.21
C THR A 48 -14.61 -8.53 -8.51
N THR A 49 -13.48 -8.62 -9.22
CA THR A 49 -12.18 -9.02 -8.65
C THR A 49 -11.39 -7.80 -8.22
N ARG A 50 -10.90 -7.79 -6.97
CA ARG A 50 -10.08 -6.70 -6.40
C ARG A 50 -8.99 -7.23 -5.46
N TYR A 51 -8.00 -6.38 -5.16
CA TYR A 51 -6.88 -6.69 -4.27
C TYR A 51 -6.76 -5.66 -3.15
N PHE A 52 -6.46 -6.13 -1.93
CA PHE A 52 -6.10 -5.31 -0.77
C PHE A 52 -5.21 -6.12 0.18
N PRO A 53 -4.40 -5.49 1.05
CA PRO A 53 -3.54 -6.20 1.98
C PRO A 53 -4.35 -6.78 3.16
N LYS A 54 -4.14 -8.06 3.44
CA LYS A 54 -4.70 -8.79 4.57
C LYS A 54 -3.56 -9.56 5.24
N ASN A 55 -3.35 -9.36 6.53
CA ASN A 55 -2.26 -9.98 7.30
C ASN A 55 -0.88 -9.75 6.63
N GLY A 56 -0.61 -8.53 6.20
CA GLY A 56 0.64 -8.16 5.53
C GLY A 56 0.83 -8.73 4.12
N ARG A 57 -0.18 -9.40 3.54
CA ARG A 57 -0.15 -9.95 2.18
C ARG A 57 -1.29 -9.43 1.32
N CYS A 58 -0.99 -8.98 0.12
CA CYS A 58 -2.02 -8.61 -0.84
C CYS A 58 -2.83 -9.83 -1.27
N THR A 59 -4.13 -9.80 -1.00
CA THR A 59 -5.02 -10.94 -1.21
C THR A 59 -6.06 -10.59 -2.26
N LYS A 60 -6.31 -11.51 -3.19
CA LYS A 60 -7.42 -11.43 -4.15
C LYS A 60 -8.74 -11.65 -3.43
N ILE A 61 -9.71 -10.78 -3.68
CA ILE A 61 -11.10 -10.99 -3.30
C ILE A 61 -12.02 -10.93 -4.51
N ILE A 62 -13.08 -11.73 -4.43
CA ILE A 62 -14.17 -11.73 -5.38
C ILE A 62 -15.43 -11.43 -4.58
N PHE A 63 -16.17 -10.41 -4.98
CA PHE A 63 -17.45 -10.07 -4.38
C PHE A 63 -18.47 -9.75 -5.47
N LYS A 64 -19.74 -9.97 -5.15
CA LYS A 64 -20.86 -9.67 -6.04
C LYS A 64 -21.31 -8.23 -5.86
N GLY A 65 -21.50 -7.52 -6.98
CA GLY A 65 -22.01 -6.16 -7.02
C GLY A 65 -20.96 -5.05 -6.89
N VAL A 66 -21.41 -3.83 -6.59
CA VAL A 66 -20.56 -2.63 -6.48
C VAL A 66 -20.20 -2.36 -5.02
N CYS A 67 -18.92 -2.45 -4.69
CA CYS A 67 -18.39 -1.94 -3.43
C CYS A 67 -17.66 -0.63 -3.73
N ARG A 68 -18.22 0.49 -3.25
CA ARG A 68 -17.67 1.86 -3.43
C ARG A 68 -16.36 2.11 -2.66
N GLY A 69 -15.74 1.07 -2.11
CA GLY A 69 -14.43 1.16 -1.46
C GLY A 69 -13.29 1.38 -2.45
N THR A 70 -12.18 1.91 -1.97
CA THR A 70 -10.92 1.98 -2.74
C THR A 70 -10.20 0.65 -2.68
N PHE A 71 -9.85 0.12 -3.85
CA PHE A 71 -9.18 -1.16 -4.02
C PHE A 71 -8.11 -1.07 -5.09
N TYR A 72 -7.11 -1.93 -5.01
CA TYR A 72 -6.15 -2.12 -6.10
C TYR A 72 -6.72 -3.02 -7.18
N LYS A 73 -6.33 -2.75 -8.43
CA LYS A 73 -6.75 -3.56 -9.60
C LYS A 73 -5.88 -4.79 -9.78
N SER A 74 -4.65 -4.77 -9.24
CA SER A 74 -3.70 -5.87 -9.33
C SER A 74 -2.98 -6.12 -8.01
N GLU A 75 -2.48 -7.35 -7.84
CA GLU A 75 -1.64 -7.72 -6.71
C GLU A 75 -0.33 -6.92 -6.68
N GLY A 76 0.29 -6.68 -7.84
CA GLY A 76 1.53 -5.91 -7.94
C GLY A 76 1.37 -4.46 -7.51
N GLU A 77 0.25 -3.82 -7.87
CA GLU A 77 -0.09 -2.47 -7.41
C GLU A 77 -0.31 -2.45 -5.89
N CYS A 78 -1.01 -3.45 -5.36
CA CYS A 78 -1.20 -3.61 -3.93
C CYS A 78 0.13 -3.79 -3.18
N ASN A 79 1.00 -4.71 -3.60
CA ASN A 79 2.28 -4.98 -2.93
C ASN A 79 3.21 -3.77 -2.95
N ARG A 80 3.19 -3.00 -4.04
CA ARG A 80 3.95 -1.76 -4.17
C ARG A 80 3.44 -0.67 -3.23
N CYS A 81 2.13 -0.54 -3.08
CA CYS A 81 1.49 0.52 -2.30
C CYS A 81 1.34 0.21 -0.81
N CYS A 82 1.28 -1.08 -0.49
CA CYS A 82 0.98 -1.62 0.82
C CYS A 82 2.07 -2.59 1.27
N PRO A 83 3.34 -2.14 1.41
CA PRO A 83 4.41 -3.00 1.85
C PRO A 83 4.10 -3.57 3.23
N SER A 84 4.49 -4.82 3.46
CA SER A 84 4.16 -5.58 4.67
C SER A 84 4.59 -4.90 5.98
N SER A 85 5.58 -4.00 5.93
CA SER A 85 6.07 -3.20 7.06
C SER A 85 5.16 -2.03 7.48
N LEU A 86 4.21 -1.62 6.64
CA LEU A 86 3.29 -0.49 6.91
C LEU A 86 1.86 -0.93 7.30
N ASN A 87 1.56 -2.23 7.28
CA ASN A 87 0.21 -2.76 7.51
C ASN A 87 0.10 -3.61 8.80
N GLN A 88 0.80 -3.19 9.86
CA GLN A 88 0.72 -3.79 11.18
C GLN A 88 -0.38 -3.14 12.03
#